data_AF-A0A4Z2CML4-F1
#
_entry.id   AF-A0A4Z2CML4-F1
#
_cell.length_a   1.000
_cell.length_b   1.000
_cell.length_c   1.000
_cell.angle_alpha   90.00
_cell.angle_beta   90.00
_cell.angle_gamma   90.00
#
_symmetry.space_group_name_H-M   'P 1'
#
loop_
_entity.id
_entity.type
_entity.pdbx_description
1 polymer ?
#
loop_
_entity_poly.entity_id
_entity_poly.type
_entity_poly.pdbx_seq_one_letter_code
_entity_poly.pdbx_strand_id
1 'polypeptide(L)'
;MSVMKNNHKEGLLTLKYPIEHGIVINWDDIEKIWHHIFYNELRVAPEEHPVLLTEAPMNPKANREKMTQIMFETFRSPAMYCHIVPVHEGNALPQAILRLNLAGPERGYSLTTIAERDTIRDIKEKLLITLGNERFRCPEVLFKPHSIDSECSSLHDLTYNSIMKCNVDIHKDLYENIVLSGGSTMFPGISDRIEKELCNHALTTMKTINIIAPPERKYSVWKGGCILASLLTNKQMWITRHEYDEIGPSI
;
A
#
# COMPACT_ATOMS: atom_id res chain seq x y z
N MET A 1 9.66 -48.12 8.26
CA MET A 1 9.16 -47.82 6.90
C MET A 1 7.69 -47.47 6.98
N SER A 2 7.37 -46.19 7.14
CA SER A 2 6.04 -45.67 6.89
C SER A 2 6.24 -44.56 5.86
N VAL A 3 5.88 -44.88 4.63
CA VAL A 3 6.02 -43.98 3.48
C VAL A 3 5.00 -42.87 3.65
N MET A 4 5.52 -41.63 3.67
CA MET A 4 4.75 -40.39 3.58
C MET A 4 3.76 -40.47 2.41
N LYS A 5 2.47 -40.44 2.70
CA LYS A 5 1.46 -39.97 1.73
C LYS A 5 1.40 -38.44 1.84
N ASN A 6 2.39 -37.74 1.31
CA ASN A 6 2.20 -36.34 0.96
C ASN A 6 1.39 -36.31 -0.33
N ASN A 7 0.18 -35.77 -0.25
CA ASN A 7 -0.73 -35.63 -1.37
C ASN A 7 -0.08 -34.79 -2.48
N HIS A 8 0.16 -35.43 -3.62
CA HIS A 8 0.62 -34.83 -4.88
C HIS A 8 -0.36 -33.79 -5.46
N LYS A 9 -0.43 -32.61 -4.85
CA LYS A 9 -1.05 -31.40 -5.45
C LYS A 9 -0.16 -30.15 -5.35
N GLU A 10 1.05 -30.29 -4.83
CA GLU A 10 2.01 -29.21 -4.66
C GLU A 10 2.69 -28.92 -6.01
N GLY A 11 2.11 -28.00 -6.78
CA GLY A 11 2.66 -27.56 -8.09
C GLY A 11 1.63 -27.32 -9.20
N LEU A 12 0.34 -27.61 -8.98
CA LEU A 12 -0.69 -27.46 -10.02
C LEU A 12 -1.25 -26.04 -10.17
N LEU A 13 -0.98 -25.16 -9.21
CA LEU A 13 -1.57 -23.82 -9.16
C LEU A 13 -0.54 -22.75 -9.50
N THR A 14 -0.89 -21.93 -10.49
CA THR A 14 -0.14 -20.72 -10.85
C THR A 14 -0.67 -19.54 -10.03
N LEU A 15 0.22 -18.85 -9.32
CA LEU A 15 -0.11 -17.64 -8.58
C LEU A 15 -0.22 -16.45 -9.54
N LYS A 16 -1.30 -15.69 -9.41
CA LYS A 16 -1.52 -14.43 -10.13
C LYS A 16 -1.62 -13.28 -9.13
N TYR A 17 -1.16 -12.11 -9.57
CA TYR A 17 -1.20 -10.87 -8.80
C TYR A 17 -2.18 -9.91 -9.47
N PRO A 18 -3.40 -9.74 -8.92
CA PRO A 18 -4.41 -8.90 -9.57
C PRO A 18 -4.20 -7.40 -9.34
N ILE A 19 -3.20 -7.02 -8.54
CA ILE A 19 -2.79 -5.65 -8.28
C ILE A 19 -1.30 -5.55 -8.59
N GLU A 20 -0.95 -4.66 -9.51
CA GLU A 20 0.44 -4.33 -9.84
C GLU A 20 0.69 -2.86 -9.55
N HIS A 21 1.74 -2.62 -8.77
CA HIS A 21 2.12 -1.28 -8.30
C HIS A 21 0.93 -0.47 -7.73
N GLY A 22 0.05 -1.12 -6.97
CA GLY A 22 -1.12 -0.49 -6.33
C GLY A 22 -2.33 -0.26 -7.23
N ILE A 23 -2.28 -0.65 -8.51
CA ILE A 23 -3.40 -0.53 -9.46
C ILE A 23 -3.95 -1.92 -9.78
N VAL A 24 -5.27 -2.05 -9.79
CA VAL A 24 -5.94 -3.30 -10.18
C VAL A 24 -5.75 -3.54 -11.67
N ILE A 25 -5.24 -4.72 -12.03
CA ILE A 25 -5.05 -5.18 -13.41
C ILE A 25 -5.97 -6.34 -13.80
N ASN A 26 -6.54 -7.06 -12.82
CA ASN A 26 -7.48 -8.15 -13.08
C ASN A 26 -8.64 -8.12 -12.06
N TRP A 27 -9.82 -7.68 -12.52
CA TRP A 27 -11.02 -7.55 -11.69
C TRP A 27 -11.64 -8.89 -11.29
N ASP A 28 -11.56 -9.92 -12.14
CA ASP A 28 -12.12 -11.25 -11.82
C ASP A 28 -11.40 -11.87 -10.62
N ASP A 29 -10.10 -11.65 -10.52
CA ASP A 29 -9.29 -12.15 -9.42
C ASP A 29 -9.44 -11.27 -8.16
N ILE A 30 -9.65 -9.96 -8.30
CA ILE A 30 -10.03 -9.08 -7.17
C ILE A 30 -11.37 -9.48 -6.57
N GLU A 31 -12.38 -9.75 -7.40
CA GLU A 31 -13.70 -10.16 -6.93
C GLU A 31 -13.61 -11.45 -6.11
N LYS A 32 -12.82 -12.43 -6.55
CA LYS A 32 -12.55 -13.65 -5.78
C LYS A 32 -11.86 -13.36 -4.44
N ILE A 33 -10.91 -12.42 -4.42
CA ILE A 33 -10.24 -12.00 -3.18
C ILE A 33 -11.25 -11.38 -2.22
N TRP A 34 -12.10 -10.46 -2.68
CA TRP A 34 -13.14 -9.85 -1.85
C TRP A 34 -14.17 -10.86 -1.37
N HIS A 35 -14.60 -11.78 -2.23
CA HIS A 35 -15.47 -12.88 -1.84
C HIS A 35 -14.84 -13.71 -0.71
N HIS A 36 -13.55 -14.06 -0.84
CA HIS A 36 -12.83 -14.77 0.22
C HIS A 36 -12.75 -13.94 1.52
N ILE A 37 -12.47 -12.63 1.42
CA ILE A 37 -12.43 -11.75 2.59
C ILE A 37 -13.77 -11.70 3.31
N PHE A 38 -14.88 -11.47 2.60
CA PHE A 38 -16.19 -11.35 3.22
C PHE A 38 -16.68 -12.68 3.80
N TYR A 39 -16.66 -13.75 3.01
CA TYR A 39 -17.33 -14.99 3.38
C TYR A 39 -16.43 -15.98 4.15
N ASN A 40 -15.12 -15.99 3.91
CA ASN A 40 -14.21 -16.96 4.56
C ASN A 40 -13.48 -16.34 5.76
N GLU A 41 -12.89 -15.17 5.58
CA GLU A 41 -12.07 -14.51 6.61
C GLU A 41 -12.93 -13.79 7.64
N LEU A 42 -13.75 -12.83 7.21
CA LEU A 42 -14.61 -12.04 8.09
C LEU A 42 -15.89 -12.80 8.48
N ARG A 43 -16.36 -13.70 7.60
CA ARG A 43 -17.59 -14.48 7.77
C ARG A 43 -18.83 -13.61 7.98
N VAL A 44 -18.94 -12.56 7.18
CA VAL A 44 -20.04 -11.59 7.21
C VAL A 44 -20.79 -11.58 5.88
N ALA A 45 -22.06 -11.20 5.91
CA ALA A 45 -22.84 -10.93 4.71
C ALA A 45 -22.57 -9.48 4.25
N PRO A 46 -21.90 -9.26 3.11
CA PRO A 46 -21.55 -7.90 2.66
C PRO A 46 -22.77 -7.00 2.45
N GLU A 47 -23.95 -7.57 2.15
CA GLU A 47 -25.21 -6.83 2.02
C GLU A 47 -25.74 -6.21 3.32
N GLU A 48 -25.19 -6.59 4.48
CA GLU A 48 -25.58 -6.07 5.79
C GLU A 48 -24.61 -5.00 6.33
N HIS A 49 -23.50 -4.72 5.63
CA HIS A 49 -22.42 -3.91 6.16
C HIS A 49 -21.91 -2.84 5.19
N PRO A 50 -21.75 -1.58 5.62
CA PRO A 50 -21.07 -0.57 4.82
C PRO A 50 -19.58 -0.92 4.67
N VAL A 51 -19.02 -0.68 3.49
CA VAL A 51 -17.65 -1.09 3.14
C VAL A 51 -16.76 0.13 2.88
N LEU A 52 -15.71 0.30 3.69
CA LEU A 52 -14.65 1.29 3.43
C LEU A 52 -13.50 0.62 2.66
N LEU A 53 -13.15 1.18 1.51
CA LEU A 53 -12.04 0.76 0.68
C LEU A 53 -10.98 1.86 0.61
N THR A 54 -9.72 1.45 0.43
CA THR A 54 -8.61 2.36 0.17
C THR A 54 -8.15 2.21 -1.26
N GLU A 55 -7.87 3.32 -1.92
CA GLU A 55 -7.31 3.32 -3.27
C GLU A 55 -5.95 4.01 -3.32
N ALA A 56 -5.15 3.65 -4.32
CA ALA A 56 -3.86 4.27 -4.54
C ALA A 56 -4.03 5.74 -4.98
N PRO A 57 -3.08 6.62 -4.64
CA PRO A 57 -2.98 7.92 -5.27
C PRO A 57 -2.98 7.81 -6.80
N MET A 58 -3.73 8.70 -7.45
CA MET A 58 -3.87 8.74 -8.92
C MET A 58 -4.50 7.47 -9.54
N ASN A 59 -5.40 6.78 -8.81
CA ASN A 59 -6.20 5.70 -9.36
C ASN A 59 -7.08 6.22 -10.53
N PRO A 60 -7.06 5.57 -11.72
CA PRO A 60 -7.91 5.96 -12.83
C PRO A 60 -9.39 5.99 -12.44
N LYS A 61 -10.14 6.99 -12.91
CA LYS A 61 -11.57 7.12 -12.60
C LYS A 61 -12.35 5.84 -12.95
N ALA A 62 -12.06 5.24 -14.11
CA ALA A 62 -12.67 3.98 -14.54
C ALA A 62 -12.47 2.82 -13.54
N ASN A 63 -11.33 2.78 -12.84
CA ASN A 63 -11.09 1.77 -11.82
C ASN A 63 -11.93 2.02 -10.57
N ARG A 64 -12.10 3.30 -10.19
CA ARG A 64 -12.99 3.66 -9.09
C ARG A 64 -14.43 3.31 -9.42
N GLU A 65 -14.89 3.66 -10.62
CA GLU A 65 -16.24 3.32 -11.12
C GLU A 65 -16.45 1.80 -11.12
N LYS A 66 -15.46 1.02 -11.57
CA LYS A 66 -15.55 -0.45 -11.57
C LYS A 66 -15.58 -1.05 -10.16
N MET A 67 -14.79 -0.51 -9.25
CA MET A 67 -14.82 -0.89 -7.83
C MET A 67 -16.20 -0.61 -7.21
N THR A 68 -16.75 0.57 -7.46
CA THR A 68 -18.09 0.97 -7.02
C THR A 68 -19.15 0.03 -7.57
N GLN A 69 -19.08 -0.26 -8.87
CA GLN A 69 -19.99 -1.20 -9.54
C GLN A 69 -19.98 -2.58 -8.85
N ILE A 70 -18.81 -3.16 -8.62
CA ILE A 70 -18.70 -4.49 -8.00
C ILE A 70 -19.29 -4.49 -6.58
N MET A 71 -19.01 -3.46 -5.78
CA MET A 71 -19.51 -3.37 -4.40
C MET A 71 -21.03 -3.29 -4.32
N PHE A 72 -21.67 -2.51 -5.20
CA PHE A 72 -23.12 -2.37 -5.22
C PHE A 72 -23.84 -3.47 -6.00
N GLU A 73 -23.36 -3.85 -7.18
CA GLU A 73 -24.06 -4.82 -8.04
C GLU A 73 -23.79 -6.27 -7.64
N THR A 74 -22.53 -6.61 -7.33
CA THR A 74 -22.13 -7.99 -7.00
C THR A 74 -22.28 -8.29 -5.51
N PHE A 75 -21.62 -7.49 -4.66
CA PHE A 75 -21.65 -7.71 -3.21
C PHE A 75 -22.86 -7.09 -2.51
N ARG A 76 -23.63 -6.27 -3.22
CA ARG A 76 -24.86 -5.66 -2.72
C ARG A 76 -24.68 -4.91 -1.41
N SER A 77 -23.52 -4.29 -1.21
CA SER A 77 -23.26 -3.46 -0.04
C SER A 77 -24.32 -2.35 0.11
N PRO A 78 -24.82 -2.05 1.32
CA PRO A 78 -25.78 -0.96 1.55
C PRO A 78 -25.16 0.42 1.34
N ALA A 79 -23.86 0.56 1.60
CA ALA A 79 -23.11 1.79 1.39
C ALA A 79 -21.61 1.52 1.24
N MET A 80 -20.87 2.44 0.63
CA MET A 80 -19.41 2.35 0.54
C MET A 80 -18.72 3.70 0.60
N TYR A 81 -17.43 3.68 0.89
CA TYR A 81 -16.57 4.86 0.84
C TYR A 81 -15.17 4.50 0.35
N CYS A 82 -14.64 5.28 -0.59
CA CYS A 82 -13.28 5.12 -1.10
C CYS A 82 -12.40 6.25 -0.56
N HIS A 83 -11.33 5.89 0.16
CA HIS A 83 -10.41 6.85 0.75
C HIS A 83 -9.03 6.83 0.06
N ILE A 84 -8.49 8.01 -0.25
CA ILE A 84 -7.15 8.21 -0.81
C ILE A 84 -6.18 8.60 0.32
N VAL A 85 -4.98 8.04 0.32
CA VAL A 85 -3.88 8.40 1.23
C VAL A 85 -2.67 8.78 0.37
N PRO A 86 -1.90 9.86 0.64
CA PRO A 86 -1.83 10.69 1.84
C PRO A 86 -2.77 11.91 1.85
N VAL A 87 -3.06 12.41 3.05
CA VAL A 87 -4.03 13.49 3.32
C VAL A 87 -3.38 14.58 4.16
N HIS A 88 -3.56 15.85 3.78
CA HIS A 88 -3.20 17.05 4.53
C HIS A 88 -4.48 17.84 4.84
N GLU A 89 -4.73 18.18 6.12
CA GLU A 89 -5.96 18.88 6.57
C GLU A 89 -7.28 18.24 6.07
N GLY A 90 -7.31 16.93 5.88
CA GLY A 90 -8.49 16.22 5.38
C GLY A 90 -8.58 16.10 3.85
N ASN A 91 -7.68 16.73 3.08
CA ASN A 91 -7.62 16.61 1.61
C ASN A 91 -6.27 16.07 1.12
N ALA A 92 -6.29 15.20 0.11
CA ALA A 92 -5.07 14.88 -0.63
C ALA A 92 -4.68 16.09 -1.51
N LEU A 93 -3.38 16.36 -1.67
CA LEU A 93 -2.84 17.38 -2.60
C LEU A 93 -2.36 16.68 -3.87
N PRO A 94 -3.20 16.45 -4.90
CA PRO A 94 -2.87 15.55 -6.01
C PRO A 94 -1.63 15.97 -6.78
N GLN A 95 -1.39 17.29 -6.88
CA GLN A 95 -0.23 17.86 -7.55
C GLN A 95 1.11 17.52 -6.87
N ALA A 96 1.10 17.25 -5.57
CA ALA A 96 2.27 16.96 -4.77
C ALA A 96 2.52 15.45 -4.58
N ILE A 97 1.60 14.60 -5.02
CA ILE A 97 1.75 13.15 -4.92
C ILE A 97 2.80 12.68 -5.92
N LEU A 98 3.86 12.07 -5.40
CA LEU A 98 4.89 11.41 -6.20
C LEU A 98 4.87 9.91 -5.90
N ARG A 99 5.19 9.12 -6.92
CA ARG A 99 5.20 7.66 -6.84
C ARG A 99 6.59 7.13 -7.10
N LEU A 100 7.06 6.31 -6.16
CA LEU A 100 8.28 5.54 -6.29
C LEU A 100 7.91 4.12 -6.73
N ASN A 101 8.30 3.73 -7.94
CA ASN A 101 8.20 2.34 -8.41
C ASN A 101 9.44 1.55 -7.97
N LEU A 102 9.72 1.59 -6.67
CA LEU A 102 10.76 0.81 -5.99
C LEU A 102 10.20 0.38 -4.63
N ALA A 103 9.40 -0.69 -4.62
CA ALA A 103 8.86 -1.22 -3.38
C ALA A 103 8.63 -2.74 -3.44
N GLY A 104 9.03 -3.44 -2.37
CA GLY A 104 8.82 -4.89 -2.26
C GLY A 104 9.76 -5.70 -3.16
N PRO A 105 9.44 -6.97 -3.47
CA PRO A 105 10.29 -7.84 -4.27
C PRO A 105 10.24 -7.42 -5.74
N GLU A 106 10.94 -6.33 -6.07
CA GLU A 106 11.20 -5.96 -7.44
C GLU A 106 12.42 -6.73 -7.94
N ARG A 107 12.15 -7.65 -8.88
CA ARG A 107 13.10 -8.17 -9.88
C ARG A 107 14.19 -9.17 -9.44
N GLY A 108 14.00 -9.91 -8.36
CA GLY A 108 14.91 -11.04 -8.05
C GLY A 108 14.57 -12.35 -8.76
N TYR A 109 13.38 -12.88 -8.48
CA TYR A 109 12.91 -14.17 -9.01
C TYR A 109 11.38 -14.17 -8.99
N SER A 110 10.72 -14.34 -10.14
CA SER A 110 9.26 -14.50 -10.20
C SER A 110 8.90 -15.92 -9.79
N LEU A 111 8.79 -16.15 -8.48
CA LEU A 111 8.28 -17.41 -7.94
C LEU A 111 6.77 -17.45 -8.17
N THR A 112 6.37 -18.06 -9.28
CA THR A 112 4.98 -18.11 -9.75
C THR A 112 4.26 -19.36 -9.26
N THR A 113 5.02 -20.39 -8.89
CA THR A 113 4.45 -21.65 -8.39
C THR A 113 4.57 -21.74 -6.88
N ILE A 114 3.61 -22.43 -6.26
CA ILE A 114 3.64 -22.73 -4.83
C ILE A 114 4.88 -23.58 -4.49
N ALA A 115 5.24 -24.52 -5.37
CA ALA A 115 6.41 -25.38 -5.21
C ALA A 115 7.74 -24.61 -5.11
N GLU A 116 7.95 -23.58 -5.94
CA GLU A 116 9.13 -22.71 -5.87
C GLU A 116 9.22 -21.97 -4.53
N ARG A 117 8.08 -21.50 -4.01
CA ARG A 117 8.02 -20.79 -2.73
C ARG A 117 8.21 -21.71 -1.54
N ASP A 118 7.62 -22.89 -1.59
CA ASP A 118 7.78 -23.90 -0.55
C ASP A 118 9.24 -24.37 -0.48
N THR A 119 9.90 -24.54 -1.63
CA THR A 119 11.34 -24.83 -1.69
C THR A 119 12.16 -23.71 -1.04
N ILE A 120 11.84 -22.44 -1.30
CA ILE A 120 12.55 -21.31 -0.67
C ILE A 120 12.23 -21.19 0.82
N ARG A 121 11.00 -21.50 1.25
CA ARG A 121 10.65 -21.57 2.67
C ARG A 121 11.48 -22.65 3.35
N ASP A 122 11.57 -23.83 2.74
CA ASP A 122 12.39 -24.93 3.21
C ASP A 122 13.87 -24.54 3.29
N ILE A 123 14.40 -23.81 2.30
CA ILE A 123 15.76 -23.27 2.36
C ILE A 123 15.90 -22.30 3.54
N LYS A 124 14.96 -21.36 3.72
CA LYS A 124 14.99 -20.38 4.81
C LYS A 124 14.92 -21.01 6.20
N GLU A 125 14.17 -22.10 6.35
CA GLU A 125 13.94 -22.76 7.64
C GLU A 125 14.99 -23.83 7.96
N LYS A 126 15.53 -24.51 6.95
CA LYS A 126 16.43 -25.67 7.12
C LYS A 126 17.90 -25.36 6.88
N LEU A 127 18.23 -24.27 6.17
CA LEU A 127 19.62 -23.87 5.91
C LEU A 127 19.97 -22.60 6.70
N LEU A 128 21.11 -22.66 7.41
CA LEU A 128 21.70 -21.48 8.03
C LEU A 128 22.43 -20.65 6.97
N ILE A 129 21.83 -19.53 6.56
CA ILE A 129 22.45 -18.58 5.63
C ILE A 129 23.02 -17.41 6.43
N THR A 130 24.33 -17.18 6.31
CA THR A 130 24.98 -16.01 6.91
C THR A 130 24.85 -14.80 5.98
N LEU A 131 24.15 -13.77 6.43
CA LEU A 131 24.04 -12.49 5.73
C LEU A 131 24.96 -11.46 6.38
N GLY A 132 25.83 -10.83 5.60
CA GLY A 132 26.72 -9.77 6.01
C GLY A 132 26.20 -8.41 5.54
N ASN A 133 26.93 -7.80 4.61
CA ASN A 133 26.67 -6.44 4.13
C ASN A 133 25.36 -6.32 3.33
N GLU A 134 24.83 -7.43 2.85
CA GLU A 134 23.57 -7.52 2.10
C GLU A 134 22.40 -6.95 2.89
N ARG A 135 22.43 -7.07 4.22
CA ARG A 135 21.38 -6.60 5.14
C ARG A 135 21.12 -5.10 5.05
N PHE A 136 22.15 -4.31 4.72
CA PHE A 136 22.04 -2.86 4.56
C PHE A 136 22.17 -2.42 3.09
N ARG A 137 22.79 -3.22 2.22
CA ARG A 137 22.80 -2.94 0.76
C ARG A 137 21.41 -3.05 0.14
N CYS A 138 20.59 -3.98 0.60
CA CYS A 138 19.22 -4.16 0.09
C CYS A 138 18.34 -2.90 0.31
N PRO A 139 18.19 -2.36 1.53
CA PRO A 139 17.43 -1.13 1.74
C PRO A 139 18.12 0.13 1.19
N GLU A 140 19.44 0.11 0.94
CA GLU A 140 20.16 1.25 0.36
C GLU A 140 19.64 1.63 -1.03
N VAL A 141 19.05 0.68 -1.77
CA VAL A 141 18.42 0.91 -3.08
C VAL A 141 17.35 2.00 -3.02
N LEU A 142 16.65 2.16 -1.89
CA LEU A 142 15.66 3.23 -1.71
C LEU A 142 16.29 4.64 -1.71
N PHE A 143 17.56 4.74 -1.32
CA PHE A 143 18.30 6.00 -1.26
C PHE A 143 19.26 6.17 -2.44
N LYS A 144 19.72 5.06 -3.02
CA LYS A 144 20.64 5.00 -4.16
C LYS A 144 20.10 4.05 -5.24
N PRO A 145 19.02 4.44 -5.93
CA PRO A 145 18.37 3.59 -6.94
C PRO A 145 19.26 3.26 -8.15
N HIS A 146 20.24 4.10 -8.45
CA HIS A 146 21.27 3.84 -9.46
C HIS A 146 22.08 2.55 -9.21
N SER A 147 22.08 2.00 -7.99
CA SER A 147 22.77 0.74 -7.67
C SER A 147 22.15 -0.51 -8.32
N ILE A 148 20.93 -0.40 -8.85
CA ILE A 148 20.22 -1.48 -9.57
C ILE A 148 19.87 -1.09 -11.01
N ASP A 149 20.60 -0.14 -11.60
CA ASP A 149 20.35 0.42 -12.93
C ASP A 149 18.92 0.95 -13.11
N SER A 150 18.30 1.43 -12.02
CA SER A 150 17.00 2.08 -12.05
C SER A 150 17.17 3.59 -12.17
N GLU A 151 16.46 4.19 -13.14
CA GLU A 151 16.39 5.66 -13.34
C GLU A 151 15.42 6.35 -12.37
N CYS A 152 14.86 5.63 -11.39
CA CYS A 152 13.96 6.23 -10.40
C CYS A 152 14.70 7.22 -9.50
N SER A 153 14.02 8.27 -9.06
CA SER A 153 14.52 9.16 -8.01
C SER A 153 14.59 8.45 -6.66
N SER A 154 15.50 8.90 -5.80
CA SER A 154 15.63 8.36 -4.44
C SER A 154 14.43 8.75 -3.56
N LEU A 155 14.21 8.04 -2.46
CA LEU A 155 13.12 8.31 -1.53
C LEU A 155 13.19 9.73 -0.95
N HIS A 156 14.37 10.20 -0.56
CA HIS A 156 14.54 11.53 0.04
C HIS A 156 14.36 12.64 -0.99
N ASP A 157 14.87 12.47 -2.21
CA ASP A 157 14.65 13.42 -3.30
C ASP A 157 13.17 13.54 -3.64
N LEU A 158 12.44 12.41 -3.67
CA LEU A 158 10.99 12.43 -3.89
C LEU A 158 10.26 13.14 -2.77
N THR A 159 10.59 12.89 -1.50
CA THR A 159 9.97 13.62 -0.38
C THR A 159 10.22 15.12 -0.50
N TYR A 160 11.45 15.54 -0.79
CA TYR A 160 11.77 16.95 -1.01
C TYR A 160 11.00 17.55 -2.19
N ASN A 161 11.02 16.89 -3.35
CA ASN A 161 10.33 17.37 -4.56
C ASN A 161 8.82 17.45 -4.37
N SER A 162 8.23 16.53 -3.60
CA SER A 162 6.81 16.55 -3.23
C SER A 162 6.48 17.83 -2.44
N ILE A 163 7.29 18.15 -1.43
CA ILE A 163 7.12 19.37 -0.63
C ILE A 163 7.35 20.62 -1.49
N MET A 164 8.36 20.63 -2.37
CA MET A 164 8.61 21.79 -3.24
C MET A 164 7.52 22.06 -4.27
N LYS A 165 6.67 21.08 -4.59
CA LYS A 165 5.47 21.28 -5.43
C LYS A 165 4.31 21.94 -4.67
N CYS A 166 4.36 21.97 -3.34
CA CYS A 166 3.39 22.63 -2.50
C CYS A 166 3.66 24.13 -2.38
N ASN A 167 2.66 24.90 -1.96
CA ASN A 167 2.84 26.32 -1.62
C ASN A 167 3.86 26.45 -0.47
N VAL A 168 4.76 27.43 -0.56
CA VAL A 168 5.84 27.70 0.40
C VAL A 168 5.31 27.87 1.82
N ASP A 169 4.11 28.44 1.97
CA ASP A 169 3.47 28.67 3.27
C ASP A 169 3.27 27.38 4.09
N ILE A 170 3.04 26.24 3.42
CA ILE A 170 2.82 24.95 4.08
C ILE A 170 4.08 24.09 4.19
N HIS A 171 5.23 24.54 3.67
CA HIS A 171 6.46 23.75 3.68
C HIS A 171 6.90 23.43 5.11
N LYS A 172 6.85 24.43 6.01
CA LYS A 172 7.23 24.23 7.41
C LYS A 172 6.39 23.13 8.05
N ASP A 173 5.07 23.19 7.90
CA ASP A 173 4.16 22.22 8.47
C ASP A 173 4.37 20.82 7.88
N LEU A 174 4.68 20.71 6.58
CA LEU A 174 5.01 19.44 5.94
C LEU A 174 6.32 18.83 6.45
N TYR A 175 7.37 19.63 6.66
CA TYR A 175 8.64 19.16 7.21
C TYR A 175 8.55 18.74 8.68
N GLU A 176 7.68 19.37 9.45
CA GLU A 176 7.45 19.03 10.86
C GLU A 176 6.52 17.82 11.05
N ASN A 177 5.85 17.36 9.98
CA ASN A 177 4.85 16.29 10.03
C ASN A 177 5.06 15.21 8.96
N ILE A 178 6.30 14.76 8.75
CA ILE A 178 6.58 13.64 7.83
C ILE A 178 6.22 12.32 8.52
N VAL A 179 5.19 11.64 8.05
CA VAL A 179 4.73 10.37 8.62
C VAL A 179 5.15 9.18 7.75
N LEU A 180 5.87 8.23 8.34
CA LEU A 180 6.23 6.97 7.68
C LEU A 180 5.11 5.93 7.85
N SER A 181 4.68 5.33 6.74
CA SER A 181 3.68 4.27 6.72
C SER A 181 4.02 3.18 5.69
N GLY A 182 3.54 1.95 5.93
CA GLY A 182 3.73 0.81 5.03
C GLY A 182 4.96 -0.05 5.37
N GLY A 183 4.92 -1.31 4.90
CA GLY A 183 5.89 -2.35 5.27
C GLY A 183 7.34 -2.03 4.91
N SER A 184 7.60 -1.40 3.76
CA SER A 184 8.96 -1.02 3.33
C SER A 184 9.60 0.06 4.22
N THR A 185 8.82 0.75 5.06
CA THR A 185 9.35 1.71 6.04
C THR A 185 9.71 1.05 7.38
N MET A 186 9.62 -0.27 7.49
CA MET A 186 9.95 -1.02 8.71
C MET A 186 11.44 -1.32 8.87
N PHE A 187 12.29 -0.95 7.91
CA PHE A 187 13.73 -1.11 8.05
C PHE A 187 14.26 -0.34 9.28
N PRO A 188 15.06 -0.96 10.15
CA PRO A 188 15.68 -0.25 11.28
C PRO A 188 16.57 0.90 10.80
N GLY A 189 16.48 2.06 11.45
CA GLY A 189 17.26 3.25 11.13
C GLY A 189 16.81 4.02 9.88
N ILE A 190 15.69 3.64 9.24
CA ILE A 190 15.19 4.36 8.07
C ILE A 190 14.72 5.78 8.39
N SER A 191 14.15 6.00 9.59
CA SER A 191 13.76 7.33 10.07
C SER A 191 14.96 8.26 10.11
N ASP A 192 16.01 7.85 10.82
CA ASP A 192 17.22 8.62 11.05
C ASP A 192 17.95 8.87 9.73
N ARG A 193 17.88 7.90 8.81
CA ARG A 193 18.44 8.04 7.46
C ARG A 193 17.69 9.07 6.64
N ILE A 194 16.36 9.01 6.57
CA ILE A 194 15.55 9.99 5.82
C ILE A 194 15.75 11.38 6.42
N GLU A 195 15.76 11.50 7.75
CA GLU A 195 16.00 12.77 8.44
C GLU A 195 17.36 13.36 8.06
N LYS A 196 18.42 12.55 8.09
CA LYS A 196 19.75 12.99 7.70
C LYS A 196 19.82 13.44 6.23
N GLU A 197 19.25 12.69 5.30
CA GLU A 197 19.26 13.04 3.88
C GLU A 197 18.42 14.30 3.61
N LEU A 198 17.24 14.42 4.22
CA LEU A 198 16.40 15.61 4.09
C LEU A 198 17.05 16.84 4.73
N CYS A 199 17.70 16.68 5.89
CA CYS A 199 18.49 17.76 6.48
C CYS A 199 19.56 18.20 5.48
N ASN A 200 20.37 17.27 4.94
CA ASN A 200 21.41 17.61 3.96
C ASN A 200 20.87 18.37 2.74
N HIS A 201 19.69 17.98 2.24
CA HIS A 201 19.06 18.58 1.07
C HIS A 201 18.37 19.92 1.37
N ALA A 202 17.76 20.06 2.54
CA ALA A 202 16.95 21.20 2.96
C ALA A 202 17.70 22.20 3.89
N LEU A 203 19.00 21.98 4.15
CA LEU A 203 19.88 22.81 5.01
C LEU A 203 19.84 24.31 4.69
N THR A 204 19.39 24.71 3.50
CA THR A 204 19.26 26.11 3.09
C THR A 204 17.90 26.72 3.47
N THR A 205 16.87 25.91 3.73
CA THR A 205 15.46 26.38 3.76
C THR A 205 14.77 26.18 5.12
N MET A 206 15.05 25.12 5.89
CA MET A 206 14.31 24.80 7.12
C MET A 206 15.22 24.28 8.25
N LYS A 207 14.93 24.70 9.49
CA LYS A 207 15.72 24.35 10.70
C LYS A 207 15.20 23.13 11.47
N THR A 208 13.96 22.72 11.25
CA THR A 208 13.28 21.65 11.99
C THR A 208 12.68 20.65 11.00
N ILE A 209 13.13 19.40 11.06
CA ILE A 209 12.55 18.27 10.34
C ILE A 209 12.15 17.26 11.40
N ASN A 210 10.92 16.76 11.33
CA ASN A 210 10.42 15.77 12.27
C ASN A 210 9.80 14.60 11.51
N ILE A 211 10.32 13.41 11.78
CA ILE A 211 9.88 12.17 11.16
C ILE A 211 9.15 11.31 12.19
N ILE A 212 7.86 11.12 11.95
CA ILE A 212 6.97 10.34 12.79
C ILE A 212 6.92 8.93 12.23
N ALA A 213 7.51 7.97 12.95
CA ALA A 213 7.54 6.56 12.55
C ALA A 213 6.88 5.66 13.62
N PRO A 214 5.53 5.51 13.60
CA PRO A 214 4.83 4.67 14.56
C PRO A 214 5.34 3.21 14.52
N PRO A 215 5.37 2.48 15.65
CA PRO A 215 5.87 1.10 15.68
C PRO A 215 5.01 0.15 14.83
N GLU A 216 3.69 0.38 14.78
CA GLU A 216 2.74 -0.44 14.02
C GLU A 216 2.47 0.11 12.61
N ARG A 217 3.40 0.92 12.07
CA ARG A 217 3.19 1.67 10.82
C ARG A 217 2.96 0.83 9.57
N LYS A 218 3.25 -0.47 9.64
CA LYS A 218 2.86 -1.46 8.63
C LYS A 218 1.35 -1.44 8.36
N TYR A 219 0.55 -1.17 9.39
CA TYR A 219 -0.92 -1.19 9.34
C TYR A 219 -1.54 0.21 9.50
N SER A 220 -0.75 1.30 9.43
CA SER A 220 -1.25 2.68 9.63
C SER A 220 -2.44 3.00 8.72
N VAL A 221 -2.37 2.60 7.45
CA VAL A 221 -3.46 2.84 6.48
C VAL A 221 -4.75 2.17 6.93
N TRP A 222 -4.66 0.91 7.39
CA TRP A 222 -5.82 0.17 7.87
C TRP A 222 -6.37 0.76 9.18
N LYS A 223 -5.49 1.08 10.15
CA LYS A 223 -5.91 1.73 11.41
C LYS A 223 -6.57 3.08 11.17
N GLY A 224 -6.03 3.88 10.25
CA GLY A 224 -6.63 5.15 9.82
C GLY A 224 -8.02 4.94 9.22
N GLY A 225 -8.19 3.93 8.36
CA GLY A 225 -9.48 3.53 7.81
C GLY A 225 -10.49 3.13 8.89
N CYS A 226 -10.09 2.36 9.90
CA CYS A 226 -10.98 1.98 11.01
C CYS A 226 -11.45 3.19 11.83
N ILE A 227 -10.53 4.12 12.14
CA ILE A 227 -10.86 5.36 12.85
C ILE A 227 -11.81 6.20 11.99
N LEU A 228 -11.50 6.35 10.70
CA LEU A 228 -12.34 7.11 9.77
C LEU A 228 -13.74 6.49 9.67
N ALA A 229 -13.87 5.19 9.41
CA ALA A 229 -15.15 4.50 9.33
C ALA A 229 -16.01 4.73 10.59
N SER A 230 -15.38 4.70 11.77
CA SER A 230 -16.05 4.95 13.06
C SER A 230 -16.49 6.40 13.26
N LEU A 231 -15.84 7.35 12.60
CA LEU A 231 -16.22 8.78 12.61
C LEU A 231 -17.27 9.09 11.54
N LEU A 232 -17.22 8.38 10.39
CA LEU A 232 -18.12 8.57 9.26
C LEU A 232 -19.57 8.21 9.58
N THR A 233 -19.81 7.30 10.53
CA THR A 233 -21.16 7.00 11.03
C THR A 233 -21.91 8.24 11.51
N ASN A 234 -21.19 9.29 11.92
CA ASN A 234 -21.78 10.53 12.43
C ASN A 234 -21.91 11.65 11.38
N LYS A 235 -21.33 11.51 10.18
CA LYS A 235 -21.14 12.64 9.24
C LYS A 235 -21.66 12.44 7.81
N GLN A 236 -22.41 11.37 7.52
CA GLN A 236 -23.05 11.11 6.20
C GLN A 236 -22.11 11.34 4.98
N MET A 237 -20.89 10.76 4.99
CA MET A 237 -20.03 10.79 3.78
C MET A 237 -20.03 9.47 3.01
N TRP A 238 -20.88 8.51 3.41
CA TRP A 238 -21.02 7.23 2.73
C TRP A 238 -21.82 7.41 1.46
N ILE A 239 -21.36 6.81 0.37
CA ILE A 239 -22.16 6.64 -0.85
C ILE A 239 -23.14 5.52 -0.55
N THR A 240 -24.42 5.81 -0.59
CA THR A 240 -25.49 4.83 -0.34
C THR A 240 -25.90 4.14 -1.63
N ARG A 241 -26.51 2.95 -1.49
CA ARG A 241 -27.10 2.25 -2.62
C ARG A 241 -28.13 3.11 -3.37
N HIS A 242 -28.94 3.88 -2.64
CA HIS A 242 -29.95 4.75 -3.25
C HIS A 242 -29.30 5.77 -4.19
N GLU A 243 -28.24 6.44 -3.75
CA GLU A 243 -27.52 7.41 -4.60
C GLU A 243 -26.85 6.73 -5.79
N TYR A 244 -26.32 5.52 -5.62
CA TYR A 244 -25.79 4.71 -6.72
C TYR A 244 -26.86 4.34 -7.75
N ASP A 245 -28.06 3.95 -7.31
CA ASP A 245 -29.14 3.57 -8.23
C ASP A 245 -29.65 4.77 -9.05
N GLU A 246 -29.50 6.01 -8.54
CA GLU A 246 -29.86 7.24 -9.23
C GLU A 246 -28.77 7.75 -10.20
N ILE A 247 -27.49 7.73 -9.78
CA ILE A 247 -26.38 8.38 -10.50
C ILE A 247 -25.52 7.36 -11.28
N GLY A 248 -25.51 6.11 -10.84
CA GLY A 248 -24.67 5.04 -11.36
C GLY A 248 -23.22 5.09 -10.86
N PRO A 249 -22.32 4.32 -11.50
CA PRO A 249 -20.93 4.14 -11.05
C PRO A 249 -20.07 5.40 -10.98
N SER A 250 -20.47 6.47 -11.68
CA SER A 250 -19.71 7.72 -11.80
C SER A 250 -19.86 8.68 -10.62
N ILE A 251 -20.65 8.30 -9.61
CA ILE A 251 -20.90 9.06 -8.38
C ILE A 251 -19.63 9.41 -7.61
#